data_AF-A0A656JIS9-F1
#
_entry.id   AF-A0A656JIS9-F1
#
_cell.length_a   1.000
_cell.length_b   1.000
_cell.length_c   1.000
_cell.angle_alpha   90.00
_cell.angle_beta   90.00
_cell.angle_gamma   90.00
#
_symmetry.space_group_name_H-M   'P 1'
#
loop_
_entity.id
_entity.type
_entity.pdbx_description
1 polymer ?
#
loop_
_entity_poly.entity_id
_entity_poly.type
_entity_poly.pdbx_seq_one_letter_code
_entity_poly.pdbx_strand_id
1 'polypeptide(L)'
;DALWPRYVEANNRWIRDPAAANLQRQLNALISLPPGSEQRAERAEEAYGQLKAYLMMARPQKADATFLTNALTKAEPVRAGVWQFYGEHLAAHPAWAIRADPKLVAQARQVLLAQMGQRNAQATLYQQVLDMAAHQYPALNLHDMVGATDALTLFSTEASVPGVFTRQ
;
A
#
# COMPACT_ATOMS: atom_id res chain seq x y z
N ASP A 1 -9.13 -41.55 -5.44
CA ASP A 1 -7.85 -40.85 -5.17
C ASP A 1 -6.87 -40.72 -6.35
N ALA A 2 -7.32 -40.59 -7.61
CA ALA A 2 -6.42 -40.44 -8.77
C ALA A 2 -6.55 -39.10 -9.52
N LEU A 3 -7.48 -38.22 -9.12
CA LEU A 3 -7.75 -36.95 -9.83
C LEU A 3 -6.79 -35.82 -9.45
N TRP A 4 -6.16 -35.92 -8.28
CA TRP A 4 -5.32 -34.86 -7.71
C TRP A 4 -4.12 -34.48 -8.58
N PRO A 5 -3.30 -35.43 -9.11
CA PRO A 5 -2.09 -35.06 -9.85
C PRO A 5 -2.39 -34.36 -11.19
N ARG A 6 -3.41 -34.82 -11.91
CA ARG A 6 -3.83 -34.23 -13.18
C ARG A 6 -4.48 -32.85 -13.00
N TYR A 7 -5.26 -32.68 -11.95
CA TYR A 7 -5.80 -31.38 -11.57
C TYR A 7 -4.66 -30.41 -11.24
N VAL A 8 -3.66 -30.85 -10.48
CA VAL A 8 -2.51 -30.01 -10.07
C VAL A 8 -1.67 -29.55 -11.26
N GLU A 9 -1.34 -30.44 -12.19
CA GLU A 9 -0.57 -30.05 -13.40
C GLU A 9 -1.34 -29.06 -14.26
N ALA A 10 -2.64 -29.30 -14.48
CA ALA A 10 -3.49 -28.40 -15.23
C ALA A 10 -3.65 -27.05 -14.50
N ASN A 11 -3.93 -27.05 -13.21
CA ASN A 11 -4.08 -25.84 -12.40
C ASN A 11 -2.79 -25.00 -12.39
N ASN A 12 -1.64 -25.64 -12.22
CA ASN A 12 -0.37 -24.93 -12.16
C ASN A 12 -0.06 -24.27 -13.52
N ARG A 13 -0.21 -25.00 -14.62
CA ARG A 13 0.11 -24.51 -15.96
C ARG A 13 -0.88 -23.45 -16.47
N TRP A 14 -2.17 -23.62 -16.21
CA TRP A 14 -3.22 -22.79 -16.81
C TRP A 14 -3.70 -21.66 -15.91
N ILE A 15 -3.42 -21.70 -14.61
CA ILE A 15 -3.98 -20.75 -13.64
C ILE A 15 -2.87 -20.09 -12.84
N ARG A 16 -2.06 -20.88 -12.12
CA ARG A 16 -0.97 -20.35 -11.28
C ARG A 16 0.07 -19.57 -12.11
N ASP A 17 0.57 -20.16 -13.19
CA ASP A 17 1.67 -19.58 -13.96
C ASP A 17 1.27 -18.28 -14.68
N PRO A 18 0.09 -18.18 -15.32
CA PRO A 18 -0.40 -16.90 -15.84
C PRO A 18 -0.54 -15.81 -14.78
N ALA A 19 -1.09 -16.14 -13.60
CA ALA A 19 -1.22 -15.16 -12.52
C ALA A 19 0.15 -14.70 -12.00
N ALA A 20 1.11 -15.62 -11.84
CA ALA A 20 2.47 -15.28 -11.47
C ALA A 20 3.14 -14.38 -12.52
N ALA A 21 2.99 -14.69 -13.81
CA ALA A 21 3.51 -13.87 -14.91
C ALA A 21 2.86 -12.48 -14.95
N ASN A 22 1.56 -12.38 -14.65
CA ASN A 22 0.86 -11.11 -14.56
C ASN A 22 1.38 -10.25 -13.39
N LEU A 23 1.53 -10.83 -12.20
CA LEU A 23 2.18 -10.16 -11.07
C LEU A 23 3.61 -9.69 -11.41
N GLN A 24 4.40 -10.52 -12.10
CA GLN A 24 5.73 -10.12 -12.56
C GLN A 24 5.69 -8.93 -13.52
N ARG A 25 4.76 -8.91 -14.48
CA ARG A 25 4.59 -7.77 -15.40
C ARG A 25 4.22 -6.50 -14.64
N GLN A 26 3.30 -6.58 -13.67
CA GLN A 26 2.87 -5.44 -12.87
C GLN A 26 4.02 -4.87 -12.01
N LEU A 27 4.81 -5.74 -11.38
CA LEU A 27 5.99 -5.35 -10.62
C LEU A 27 7.09 -4.73 -11.50
N ASN A 28 7.35 -5.30 -12.69
CA ASN A 28 8.29 -4.73 -13.65
C ASN A 28 7.83 -3.37 -14.17
N ALA A 29 6.52 -3.17 -14.35
CA ALA A 29 5.95 -1.87 -14.71
C ALA A 29 6.22 -0.84 -13.62
N LEU A 30 6.05 -1.18 -12.34
CA LEU A 30 6.41 -0.29 -11.22
C LEU A 30 7.90 0.07 -11.25
N ILE A 31 8.78 -0.93 -11.38
CA ILE A 31 10.25 -0.74 -11.39
C ILE A 31 10.67 0.20 -12.53
N SER A 32 10.02 0.08 -13.69
CA SER A 32 10.31 0.87 -14.89
C SER A 32 9.85 2.32 -14.82
N LEU A 33 8.97 2.70 -13.88
CA LEU A 33 8.56 4.10 -13.71
C LEU A 33 9.76 4.96 -13.29
N PRO A 34 9.79 6.28 -13.54
CA PRO A 34 10.87 7.13 -13.04
C PRO A 34 10.92 7.20 -11.50
N PRO A 35 12.12 7.27 -10.89
CA PRO A 35 12.24 7.55 -9.45
C PRO A 35 11.55 8.87 -9.05
N GLY A 36 10.78 8.83 -7.96
CA GLY A 36 10.09 10.00 -7.42
C GLY A 36 8.86 10.46 -8.22
N SER A 37 8.44 9.75 -9.28
CA SER A 37 7.23 10.14 -10.02
C SER A 37 5.96 9.91 -9.21
N GLU A 38 4.96 10.77 -9.42
CA GLU A 38 3.64 10.64 -8.80
C GLU A 38 2.98 9.31 -9.14
N GLN A 39 3.04 8.88 -10.41
CA GLN A 39 2.53 7.58 -10.85
C GLN A 39 3.15 6.40 -10.09
N ARG A 40 4.45 6.49 -9.74
CA ARG A 40 5.12 5.47 -8.94
C ARG A 40 4.61 5.50 -7.50
N ALA A 41 4.34 6.67 -6.95
CA ALA A 41 3.76 6.84 -5.62
C ALA A 41 2.35 6.25 -5.52
N GLU A 42 1.49 6.56 -6.50
CA GLU A 42 0.11 6.07 -6.59
C GLU A 42 0.05 4.54 -6.68
N ARG A 43 0.94 3.93 -7.47
CA ARG A 43 0.95 2.47 -7.68
C ARG A 43 1.65 1.68 -6.58
N ALA A 44 2.36 2.33 -5.66
CA ALA A 44 3.19 1.64 -4.68
C ALA A 44 2.36 0.78 -3.70
N GLU A 45 1.19 1.26 -3.28
CA GLU A 45 0.33 0.51 -2.36
C GLU A 45 -0.17 -0.78 -2.98
N GLU A 46 -0.68 -0.70 -4.21
CA GLU A 46 -1.11 -1.88 -4.96
C GLU A 46 0.06 -2.84 -5.22
N ALA A 47 1.21 -2.31 -5.61
CA ALA A 47 2.38 -3.12 -5.91
C ALA A 47 2.98 -3.81 -4.69
N TYR A 48 2.83 -3.24 -3.49
CA TYR A 48 3.14 -3.95 -2.24
C TYR A 48 2.29 -5.20 -2.10
N GLY A 49 0.98 -5.09 -2.36
CA GLY A 49 0.06 -6.23 -2.34
C GLY A 49 0.46 -7.31 -3.37
N GLN A 50 0.79 -6.89 -4.59
CA GLN A 50 1.25 -7.77 -5.67
C GLN A 50 2.56 -8.49 -5.30
N LEU A 51 3.54 -7.77 -4.75
CA LEU A 51 4.81 -8.37 -4.30
C LEU A 51 4.58 -9.36 -3.16
N LYS A 52 3.72 -9.04 -2.20
CA LYS A 52 3.37 -9.94 -1.10
C LYS A 52 2.72 -11.22 -1.63
N ALA A 53 1.77 -11.13 -2.55
CA ALA A 53 1.14 -12.29 -3.19
C ALA A 53 2.17 -13.15 -3.95
N TYR A 54 3.03 -12.52 -4.76
CA TYR A 54 4.10 -13.21 -5.49
C TYR A 54 5.05 -13.98 -4.55
N LEU A 55 5.41 -13.38 -3.41
CA LEU A 55 6.24 -14.03 -2.40
C LEU A 55 5.52 -15.17 -1.67
N MET A 56 4.21 -15.06 -1.42
CA MET A 56 3.41 -16.15 -0.85
C MET A 56 3.32 -17.34 -1.80
N MET A 57 3.13 -17.10 -3.11
CA MET A 57 3.18 -18.16 -4.12
C MET A 57 4.54 -18.86 -4.18
N ALA A 58 5.64 -18.15 -3.87
CA ALA A 58 6.99 -18.73 -3.84
C ALA A 58 7.37 -19.36 -2.48
N ARG A 59 6.65 -19.00 -1.41
CA ARG A 59 6.88 -19.49 -0.04
C ARG A 59 5.56 -19.93 0.58
N PRO A 60 5.03 -21.11 0.19
CA PRO A 60 3.75 -21.63 0.65
C PRO A 60 3.54 -21.62 2.17
N GLN A 61 4.60 -21.89 2.94
CA GLN A 61 4.59 -21.89 4.40
C GLN A 61 4.41 -20.49 5.04
N LYS A 62 4.48 -19.44 4.24
CA LYS A 62 4.26 -18.04 4.64
C LYS A 62 2.98 -17.46 4.02
N ALA A 63 2.19 -18.30 3.33
CA ALA A 63 0.98 -17.87 2.66
C ALA A 63 -0.15 -17.61 3.67
N ASP A 64 -0.82 -16.47 3.50
CA ASP A 64 -2.10 -16.19 4.11
C ASP A 64 -3.17 -16.42 3.05
N ALA A 65 -4.05 -17.41 3.26
CA ALA A 65 -5.00 -17.85 2.24
C ALA A 65 -5.94 -16.72 1.81
N THR A 66 -6.54 -16.01 2.76
CA THR A 66 -7.50 -14.93 2.49
C THR A 66 -6.86 -13.79 1.70
N PHE A 67 -5.70 -13.31 2.13
CA PHE A 67 -4.96 -12.28 1.42
C PHE A 67 -4.59 -12.72 0.01
N LEU A 68 -4.08 -13.95 -0.13
CA LEU A 68 -3.62 -14.48 -1.40
C LEU A 68 -4.78 -14.63 -2.40
N THR A 69 -5.93 -15.17 -1.96
CA THR A 69 -7.13 -15.29 -2.79
C THR A 69 -7.61 -13.94 -3.29
N ASN A 70 -7.68 -12.93 -2.42
CA ASN A 70 -8.09 -11.58 -2.81
C ASN A 70 -7.11 -10.95 -3.80
N ALA A 71 -5.80 -11.07 -3.54
CA ALA A 71 -4.78 -10.52 -4.41
C ALA A 71 -4.76 -11.19 -5.79
N LEU A 72 -4.92 -12.52 -5.86
CA LEU A 72 -4.93 -13.25 -7.13
C LEU A 72 -6.22 -13.06 -7.91
N THR A 73 -7.37 -12.93 -7.24
CA THR A 73 -8.63 -12.58 -7.92
C THR A 73 -8.55 -11.20 -8.59
N LYS A 74 -7.85 -10.25 -7.96
CA LYS A 74 -7.59 -8.93 -8.55
C LYS A 74 -6.58 -9.00 -9.69
N ALA A 75 -5.51 -9.78 -9.53
CA ALA A 75 -4.44 -9.87 -10.52
C ALA A 75 -4.89 -10.62 -11.78
N GLU A 76 -5.62 -11.72 -11.64
CA GLU A 76 -6.06 -12.58 -12.74
C GLU A 76 -7.52 -13.01 -12.49
N PRO A 77 -8.49 -12.44 -13.24
CA PRO A 77 -9.92 -12.68 -13.01
C PRO A 77 -10.33 -14.05 -13.54
N VAL A 78 -9.98 -15.09 -12.78
CA VAL A 78 -10.54 -16.45 -12.87
C VAL A 78 -11.66 -16.57 -11.83
N ARG A 79 -12.49 -17.61 -11.93
CA ARG A 79 -13.54 -17.89 -10.92
C ARG A 79 -12.92 -17.88 -9.52
N ALA A 80 -13.43 -17.01 -8.64
CA ALA A 80 -12.89 -16.78 -7.30
C ALA A 80 -12.70 -18.07 -6.47
N GLY A 81 -13.59 -19.06 -6.63
CA GLY A 81 -13.47 -20.36 -5.97
C GLY A 81 -12.18 -21.13 -6.27
N VAL A 82 -11.56 -20.90 -7.44
CA VAL A 82 -10.26 -21.49 -7.77
C VAL A 82 -9.14 -20.89 -6.93
N TRP A 83 -9.14 -19.57 -6.76
CA TRP A 83 -8.15 -18.89 -5.94
C TRP A 83 -8.33 -19.14 -4.45
N GLN A 84 -9.56 -19.34 -4.00
CA GLN A 84 -9.85 -19.79 -2.65
C GLN A 84 -9.23 -21.17 -2.41
N PHE A 85 -9.54 -22.13 -3.27
CA PHE A 85 -8.99 -23.48 -3.19
C PHE A 85 -7.46 -23.48 -3.20
N TYR A 86 -6.86 -22.75 -4.14
CA TYR A 86 -5.40 -22.63 -4.24
C TYR A 86 -4.80 -22.05 -2.95
N GLY A 87 -5.35 -20.96 -2.42
CA GLY A 87 -4.86 -20.30 -1.21
C GLY A 87 -4.94 -21.20 0.03
N GLU A 88 -6.05 -21.91 0.22
CA GLU A 88 -6.28 -22.81 1.34
C GLU A 88 -5.34 -24.02 1.34
N HIS A 89 -5.01 -24.54 0.15
CA HIS A 89 -4.25 -25.78 0.00
C HIS A 89 -2.75 -25.55 -0.25
N LEU A 90 -2.33 -24.33 -0.58
CA LEU A 90 -0.95 -24.02 -0.97
C LEU A 90 0.08 -24.49 0.08
N ALA A 91 -0.17 -24.23 1.37
CA ALA A 91 0.74 -24.61 2.45
C ALA A 91 0.93 -26.13 2.59
N ALA A 92 -0.13 -26.92 2.32
CA ALA A 92 -0.08 -28.38 2.35
C ALA A 92 0.57 -28.99 1.10
N HIS A 93 0.73 -28.21 0.03
CA HIS A 93 1.33 -28.67 -1.23
C HIS A 93 2.49 -27.76 -1.68
N PRO A 94 3.66 -27.83 -1.03
CA PRO A 94 4.82 -27.01 -1.38
C PRO A 94 5.30 -27.14 -2.82
N ALA A 95 5.02 -28.28 -3.48
CA ALA A 95 5.31 -28.50 -4.90
C ALA A 95 4.56 -27.54 -5.84
N TRP A 96 3.51 -26.86 -5.36
CA TRP A 96 2.79 -25.84 -6.11
C TRP A 96 3.48 -24.49 -6.07
N ALA A 97 4.57 -24.33 -5.31
CA ALA A 97 5.31 -23.08 -5.28
C ALA A 97 5.81 -22.66 -6.66
N ILE A 98 5.76 -21.36 -6.94
CA ILE A 98 6.46 -20.79 -8.09
C ILE A 98 7.94 -20.61 -7.76
N ARG A 99 8.78 -20.53 -8.80
CA ARG A 99 10.15 -20.06 -8.65
C ARG A 99 10.16 -18.53 -8.71
N ALA A 100 10.44 -17.88 -7.59
CA ALA A 100 10.60 -16.43 -7.57
C ALA A 100 11.88 -15.99 -8.30
N ASP A 101 11.79 -14.89 -9.05
CA ASP A 101 12.97 -14.17 -9.55
C ASP A 101 13.56 -13.30 -8.41
N PRO A 102 14.75 -13.62 -7.88
CA PRO A 102 15.34 -12.87 -6.79
C PRO A 102 15.68 -11.43 -7.17
N LYS A 103 15.99 -11.15 -8.44
CA LYS A 103 16.30 -9.80 -8.92
C LYS A 103 15.05 -8.94 -8.92
N LEU A 104 13.95 -9.47 -9.46
CA LEU A 104 12.63 -8.81 -9.41
C LEU A 104 12.23 -8.49 -7.97
N VAL A 105 12.33 -9.46 -7.07
CA VAL A 105 11.97 -9.28 -5.65
C VAL A 105 12.81 -8.18 -5.01
N ALA A 106 14.14 -8.19 -5.22
CA ALA A 106 15.03 -7.18 -4.66
C ALA A 106 14.71 -5.77 -5.17
N GLN A 107 14.50 -5.62 -6.48
CA GLN A 107 14.19 -4.32 -7.09
C GLN A 107 12.83 -3.78 -6.66
N ALA A 108 11.79 -4.62 -6.67
CA ALA A 108 10.46 -4.24 -6.21
C ALA A 108 10.49 -3.78 -4.74
N ARG A 109 11.21 -4.50 -3.87
CA ARG A 109 11.39 -4.09 -2.46
C ARG A 109 12.10 -2.75 -2.34
N GLN A 110 13.18 -2.53 -3.09
CA GLN A 110 13.92 -1.28 -3.06
C GLN A 110 13.03 -0.10 -3.46
N VAL A 111 12.24 -0.24 -4.53
CA VAL A 111 11.30 0.80 -4.97
C VAL A 111 10.24 1.09 -3.90
N LEU A 112 9.63 0.05 -3.32
CA LEU A 112 8.61 0.21 -2.29
C LEU A 112 9.15 0.84 -1.00
N LEU A 113 10.33 0.42 -0.55
CA LEU A 113 11.00 0.99 0.63
C LEU A 113 11.35 2.46 0.40
N ALA A 114 11.89 2.81 -0.78
CA ALA A 114 12.17 4.19 -1.13
C ALA A 114 10.88 5.04 -1.10
N GLN A 115 9.77 4.52 -1.62
CA GLN A 115 8.49 5.24 -1.60
C GLN A 115 7.95 5.46 -0.18
N MET A 116 8.06 4.46 0.70
CA MET A 116 7.66 4.60 2.11
C MET A 116 8.53 5.65 2.82
N GLY A 117 9.84 5.63 2.58
CA GLY A 117 10.77 6.64 3.11
C GLY A 117 10.43 8.06 2.66
N GLN A 118 10.11 8.25 1.36
CA GLN A 118 9.68 9.54 0.82
C GLN A 118 8.38 10.05 1.47
N ARG A 119 7.37 9.19 1.62
CA ARG A 119 6.11 9.56 2.29
C ARG A 119 6.33 9.96 3.75
N ASN A 120 7.17 9.22 4.47
CA ASN A 120 7.51 9.53 5.87
C ASN A 120 8.25 10.87 5.96
N ALA A 121 9.22 11.12 5.07
CA ALA A 121 9.96 12.37 5.03
C ALA A 121 9.04 13.58 4.71
N GLN A 122 8.12 13.45 3.76
CA GLN A 122 7.14 14.49 3.43
C GLN A 122 6.20 14.78 4.60
N ALA A 123 5.70 13.75 5.28
CA ALA A 123 4.83 13.93 6.45
C ALA A 123 5.56 14.64 7.60
N THR A 124 6.81 14.27 7.87
CA THR A 124 7.64 14.93 8.88
C THR A 124 7.94 16.38 8.50
N LEU A 125 8.26 16.67 7.23
CA LEU A 125 8.49 18.04 6.76
C LEU A 125 7.23 18.90 6.88
N TYR A 126 6.06 18.37 6.51
CA TYR A 126 4.79 19.08 6.66
C TYR A 126 4.49 19.40 8.13
N GLN A 127 4.69 18.43 9.03
CA GLN A 127 4.57 18.66 10.46
C GLN A 127 5.57 19.70 10.98
N GLN A 128 6.83 19.67 10.52
CA GLN A 128 7.82 20.69 10.88
C GLN A 128 7.44 22.09 10.40
N VAL A 129 6.88 22.21 9.19
CA VAL A 129 6.36 23.50 8.69
C VAL A 129 5.18 23.98 9.53
N LEU A 130 4.26 23.08 9.89
CA LEU A 130 3.15 23.42 10.79
C LEU A 130 3.63 23.84 12.18
N ASP A 131 4.59 23.11 12.75
CA ASP A 131 5.19 23.44 14.04
C ASP A 131 5.92 24.79 13.97
N MET A 132 6.79 25.00 12.98
CA MET A 132 7.48 26.28 12.80
C MET A 132 6.50 27.44 12.60
N ALA A 133 5.45 27.25 11.81
CA ALA A 133 4.42 28.25 11.63
C ALA A 133 3.62 28.49 12.92
N ALA A 134 3.31 27.46 13.70
CA ALA A 134 2.63 27.61 15.00
C ALA A 134 3.51 28.33 16.04
N HIS A 135 4.84 28.18 15.98
CA HIS A 135 5.78 28.93 16.83
C HIS A 135 5.90 30.40 16.42
N GLN A 136 5.75 30.72 15.12
CA GLN A 136 5.81 32.10 14.60
C GLN A 136 4.46 32.83 14.69
N TYR A 137 3.36 32.07 14.67
CA TYR A 137 2.00 32.55 14.73
C TYR A 137 1.27 31.83 15.86
N PRO A 138 1.40 32.31 17.11
CA PRO A 138 0.65 31.76 18.23
C PRO A 138 -0.85 31.79 17.93
N ALA A 139 -1.59 30.81 18.46
CA ALA A 139 -3.03 30.72 18.26
C ALA A 139 -3.72 32.01 18.71
N LEU A 140 -4.51 32.62 17.81
CA LEU A 140 -5.29 33.79 18.15
C LEU A 140 -6.58 33.35 18.82
N ASN A 141 -6.85 33.91 19.99
CA ASN A 141 -8.14 33.76 20.64
C ASN A 141 -9.10 34.84 20.12
N LEU A 142 -10.40 34.59 20.26
CA LEU A 142 -11.42 35.53 19.78
C LEU A 142 -11.28 36.92 20.41
N HIS A 143 -10.73 37.00 21.63
CA HIS A 143 -10.37 38.26 22.30
C HIS A 143 -9.31 39.08 21.55
N ASP A 144 -8.38 38.42 20.86
CA ASP A 144 -7.31 39.08 20.09
C ASP A 144 -7.81 39.56 18.71
N MET A 145 -8.92 38.98 18.21
CA MET A 145 -9.53 39.34 16.93
C MET A 145 -10.54 40.50 17.05
N VAL A 146 -11.04 40.79 18.24
CA VAL A 146 -12.01 41.88 18.51
C VAL A 146 -11.28 43.04 19.19
N GLY A 147 -10.53 43.83 18.41
CA GLY A 147 -9.73 44.94 18.94
C GLY A 147 -10.55 45.89 19.84
N ALA A 148 -10.05 46.13 21.06
CA ALA A 148 -10.44 47.11 22.09
C ALA A 148 -11.92 47.57 22.12
N THR A 149 -12.86 46.70 21.76
CA THR A 149 -14.30 46.97 21.76
C THR A 149 -14.90 45.92 22.67
N ASP A 150 -15.59 46.39 23.70
CA ASP A 150 -16.07 45.58 24.83
C ASP A 150 -17.14 44.56 24.37
N ALA A 151 -16.71 43.44 23.78
CA ALA A 151 -17.54 42.40 23.21
C ALA A 151 -17.85 41.26 24.19
N LEU A 152 -17.48 41.42 25.46
CA LEU A 152 -17.69 40.44 26.53
C LEU A 152 -19.17 40.19 26.86
N THR A 153 -20.09 41.02 26.36
CA THR A 153 -21.52 40.92 26.65
C THR A 153 -22.34 40.18 25.58
N LEU A 154 -21.78 39.88 24.39
CA LEU A 154 -22.57 39.32 23.28
C LEU A 154 -22.00 38.06 22.61
N PHE A 155 -20.69 37.76 22.72
CA PHE A 155 -20.11 36.54 22.14
C PHE A 155 -19.05 35.93 23.08
N SER A 156 -19.23 34.66 23.47
CA SER A 156 -18.21 33.87 24.17
C SER A 156 -18.04 32.51 23.49
N THR A 157 -16.79 32.10 23.26
CA THR A 157 -16.44 30.75 22.79
C THR A 157 -15.04 30.40 23.32
N GLU A 158 -14.85 29.13 23.69
CA GLU A 158 -13.55 28.59 24.10
C GLU A 158 -12.73 28.08 22.90
N ALA A 159 -13.30 28.13 21.69
CA ALA A 159 -12.64 27.68 20.47
C ALA A 159 -11.56 28.68 20.01
N SER A 160 -10.36 28.17 19.74
CA SER A 160 -9.22 28.93 19.21
C SER A 160 -8.92 28.51 17.78
N VAL A 161 -8.46 29.46 16.95
CA VAL A 161 -8.01 29.18 15.58
C VAL A 161 -6.48 29.17 15.57
N PRO A 162 -5.83 28.07 15.16
CA PRO A 162 -4.37 28.03 15.05
C PRO A 162 -3.85 29.16 14.16
N GLY A 163 -2.83 29.89 14.62
CA GLY A 163 -2.34 31.11 13.96
C GLY A 163 -1.87 30.89 12.51
N VAL A 164 -1.47 29.66 12.18
CA VAL A 164 -1.11 29.21 10.82
C VAL A 164 -2.24 29.36 9.79
N PHE A 165 -3.49 29.56 10.23
CA PHE A 165 -4.66 29.76 9.36
C PHE A 165 -5.19 31.20 9.38
N THR A 166 -4.47 32.14 9.99
CA THR A 166 -4.87 33.56 10.05
C THR A 166 -4.09 34.40 9.03
N ARG A 167 -4.73 35.41 8.40
CA ARG A 167 -4.05 36.42 7.57
C ARG A 167 -3.78 37.66 8.42
N GLN A 168 -2.60 38.25 8.31
CA GLN A 168 -2.32 39.60 8.81
C GLN A 168 -2.94 40.66 7.88
#